data_AF-A0A0F9T0U6-F1
#
_entry.id   AF-A0A0F9T0U6-F1
#
_cell.length_a   1.000
_cell.length_b   1.000
_cell.length_c   1.000
_cell.angle_alpha   90.00
_cell.angle_beta   90.00
_cell.angle_gamma   90.00
#
_symmetry.space_group_name_H-M   'P 1'
#
loop_
_entity.id
_entity.type
_entity.pdbx_description
1 polymer ?
#
loop_
_entity_poly.entity_id
_entity_poly.type
_entity_poly.pdbx_seq_one_letter_code
_entity_poly.pdbx_strand_id
1 'polypeptide(L)' 'MSPATSSEQKTAACMALAQKRGELDRTPGTPAGDMAESMSEEQLVELCGSKVVR' A
#
# COMPACT_ATOMS: atom_id res chain seq x y z
N MET A 1 -20.33 -1.71 -3.62
CA MET A 1 -19.13 -1.01 -3.11
C MET A 1 -18.12 -0.96 -4.25
N SER A 2 -17.68 0.24 -4.60
CA SER A 2 -17.03 0.51 -5.88
C SER A 2 -15.61 -0.06 -5.97
N PRO A 3 -15.21 -0.73 -7.07
CA PRO A 3 -13.87 -1.28 -7.26
C PRO A 3 -12.75 -0.22 -7.42
N ALA A 4 -13.10 1.07 -7.52
CA ALA A 4 -12.12 2.15 -7.63
C ALA A 4 -11.27 2.31 -6.34
N THR A 5 -11.90 2.23 -5.17
CA THR A 5 -11.20 2.32 -3.88
C THR A 5 -10.28 1.13 -3.63
N SER A 6 -10.58 -0.06 -4.16
CA SER A 6 -9.70 -1.22 -4.02
C SER A 6 -8.44 -1.12 -4.89
N SER A 7 -8.53 -0.51 -6.07
CA SER A 7 -7.36 -0.29 -6.94
C SER A 7 -6.43 0.80 -6.38
N GLU A 8 -7.01 1.89 -5.87
CA GLU A 8 -6.24 2.97 -5.23
C GLU A 8 -5.59 2.51 -3.92
N GLN A 9 -6.32 1.80 -3.06
CA GLN A 9 -5.75 1.20 -1.85
C GLN A 9 -4.64 0.20 -2.16
N LYS A 10 -4.81 -0.63 -3.20
CA LYS A 10 -3.78 -1.58 -3.61
C LYS A 10 -2.52 -0.86 -4.08
N THR A 11 -2.69 0.21 -4.86
CA THR A 11 -1.57 1.04 -5.33
C THR A 11 -0.85 1.70 -4.15
N ALA A 12 -1.60 2.30 -3.22
CA ALA A 12 -1.06 2.88 -2.00
C ALA A 12 -0.33 1.85 -1.14
N ALA A 13 -0.85 0.63 -1.00
CA ALA A 13 -0.21 -0.46 -0.27
C ALA A 13 1.11 -0.90 -0.93
N CYS A 14 1.17 -0.97 -2.27
CA CYS A 14 2.41 -1.29 -2.98
C CYS A 14 3.46 -0.18 -2.83
N MET A 15 3.05 1.09 -2.90
CA MET A 15 3.95 2.22 -2.66
C MET A 15 4.45 2.24 -1.22
N ALA A 16 3.55 2.00 -0.25
CA ALA A 16 3.88 1.90 1.16
C ALA A 16 4.90 0.78 1.43
N LEU A 17 4.74 -0.38 0.78
CA LEU A 17 5.68 -1.50 0.86
C LEU A 17 7.07 -1.09 0.36
N ALA A 18 7.15 -0.45 -0.80
CA ALA A 18 8.42 0.03 -1.36
C ALA A 18 9.09 1.10 -0.47
N GLN A 19 8.31 2.02 0.12
CA GLN A 19 8.82 2.98 1.10
C GLN A 19 9.33 2.31 2.37
N LYS A 20 8.65 1.26 2.83
CA LYS A 20 9.04 0.52 4.02
C LYS A 20 10.33 -0.27 3.83
N ARG A 21 10.56 -0.77 2.61
CA ARG A 21 11.81 -1.43 2.18
C ARG A 21 12.96 -0.46 1.89
N GLY A 22 12.69 0.85 1.86
CA GLY A 22 13.68 1.86 1.52
C GLY A 22 13.98 1.94 0.01
N GLU A 23 13.11 1.38 -0.83
CA GLU A 23 13.20 1.48 -2.30
C GLU A 23 12.65 2.83 -2.81
N LEU A 24 11.79 3.47 -2.00
CA LEU A 24 11.24 4.79 -2.25
C LEU A 24 11.39 5.70 -1.03
N ASP A 25 11.50 7.00 -1.27
CA ASP A 25 11.43 8.00 -0.22
C ASP A 25 10.06 7.98 0.47
N ARG A 26 10.06 8.13 1.80
CA ARG A 26 8.83 8.22 2.58
C ARG A 26 8.09 9.50 2.23
N THR A 27 6.77 9.41 2.06
CA THR A 27 5.90 10.55 1.78
C THR A 27 4.84 10.71 2.87
N PRO A 28 5.18 11.31 4.02
CA PRO A 28 4.24 11.50 5.13
C PRO A 28 2.98 12.27 4.72
N GLY A 29 1.82 11.91 5.28
CA GLY A 29 0.54 12.58 4.98
C GLY A 29 -0.07 12.19 3.63
N THR A 30 0.49 11.17 2.96
CA THR A 30 -0.12 10.52 1.81
C THR A 30 -0.65 9.15 2.22
N PRO A 31 -1.67 8.59 1.52
CA PRO A 31 -2.17 7.26 1.84
C PRO A 31 -1.08 6.18 1.90
N ALA A 32 -0.06 6.26 1.02
CA ALA A 32 1.07 5.33 1.04
C ALA A 32 2.01 5.54 2.25
N GLY A 33 2.29 6.80 2.60
CA GLY A 33 3.11 7.12 3.77
C GLY A 33 2.45 6.68 5.08
N ASP A 34 1.17 6.99 5.23
CA ASP A 34 0.40 6.63 6.42
C ASP A 34 0.32 5.10 6.58
N MET A 35 0.17 4.36 5.47
CA MET A 35 0.21 2.89 5.46
C MET A 35 1.61 2.34 5.77
N ALA A 36 2.67 2.95 5.26
CA ALA A 36 4.06 2.53 5.52
C ALA A 36 4.43 2.67 7.01
N GLU A 37 3.88 3.69 7.68
CA GLU A 37 4.09 3.94 9.11
C GLU A 37 3.22 3.04 10.00
N SER A 38 1.95 2.85 9.64
CA SER A 38 0.97 2.18 10.51
C SER A 38 0.82 0.68 10.32
N MET A 39 1.23 0.13 9.17
CA MET A 39 1.02 -1.29 8.84
C MET A 39 2.32 -2.08 8.84
N SER A 40 2.28 -3.38 9.16
CA SER A 40 3.45 -4.27 9.04
C SER A 40 3.84 -4.51 7.59
N GLU A 41 5.08 -4.93 7.33
CA GLU A 41 5.48 -5.26 5.95
C GLU A 41 4.61 -6.39 5.37
N GLU A 42 4.30 -7.40 6.18
CA GLU A 42 3.46 -8.54 5.79
C GLU A 42 2.05 -8.11 5.38
N GLN A 43 1.43 -7.18 6.13
CA GLN A 43 0.11 -6.64 5.79
C GLN A 43 0.14 -5.85 4.47
N LEU A 44 1.22 -5.12 4.21
CA LEU A 44 1.40 -4.38 2.97
C LEU A 44 1.63 -5.33 1.78
N VAL A 45 2.37 -6.43 1.98
CA VAL A 45 2.54 -7.50 0.99
C VAL A 45 1.20 -8.15 0.68
N GLU A 46 0.38 -8.45 1.69
CA GLU A 46 -0.95 -9.03 1.49
C GLU A 46 -1.87 -8.09 0.71
N LEU A 47 -1.92 -6.81 1.07
CA LEU A 47 -2.75 -5.81 0.38
C LEU A 47 -2.26 -5.51 -1.04
N CYS A 48 -0.95 -5.37 -1.24
CA CYS A 48 -0.35 -5.15 -2.56
C CYS A 48 -0.46 -6.40 -3.45
N GLY A 49 -0.30 -7.59 -2.86
CA GLY A 49 -0.29 -8.89 -3.53
C GLY A 49 -1.66 -9.52 -3.70
N SER A 50 -2.71 -9.00 -3.05
CA SER A 50 -4.09 -9.43 -3.21
C SER A 50 -4.45 -9.41 -4.69
N LYS A 51 -4.40 -10.59 -5.32
CA LYS A 51 -4.92 -10.80 -6.67
C LYS A 51 -6.34 -10.25 -6.63
N VAL A 52 -6.60 -9.21 -7.40
CA VAL A 52 -7.97 -8.80 -7.70
C VAL A 52 -8.53 -9.99 -8.46
N VAL A 53 -9.16 -10.93 -7.75
CA VAL A 53 -9.96 -11.96 -8.38
C VAL A 53 -11.10 -11.19 -9.02
N ARG A 54 -10.99 -11.09 -10.34
CA ARG A 54 -11.85 -10.31 -11.22
C ARG A 54 -13.25 -10.91 -11.25
#